data_AF-A0A9W6Y3Y6-F1
#
_entry.id   AF-A0A9W6Y3Y6-F1
#
_cell.length_a   1.000
_cell.length_b   1.000
_cell.length_c   1.000
_cell.angle_alpha   90.00
_cell.angle_beta   90.00
_cell.angle_gamma   90.00
#
_symmetry.space_group_name_H-M   'P 1'
#
loop_
_entity.id
_entity.type
_entity.pdbx_description
1 polymer ?
#
loop_
_entity_poly.entity_id
_entity_poly.type
_entity_poly.pdbx_seq_one_letter_code
_entity_poly.pdbx_strand_id
1 'polypeptide(L)'
;MQQVLEGVNYLHTMLDVAHRDLSLENVLLSNGVCKITDFGLSTDAHTVCDAGLVGKEYYMAPEIVAGKKYDPVLADVWSLGIIWFIMLTGSPLLSLASSSEKAFGDVVKHGVGTVIEVWGHSHRISRTVIVLLEKMLQIDPRQRISLDQVLAHDLFTSAISAE
;
A
#
# COMPACT_ATOMS: atom_id res chain seq x y z
N MET A 1 -5.68 2.22 -10.05
CA MET A 1 -4.65 2.57 -9.05
C MET A 1 -4.47 4.07 -8.89
N GLN A 2 -4.21 4.83 -9.96
CA GLN A 2 -4.01 6.29 -9.90
C GLN A 2 -5.11 7.03 -9.10
N GLN A 3 -6.39 6.85 -9.44
CA GLN A 3 -7.51 7.46 -8.70
C GLN A 3 -7.54 7.10 -7.19
N VAL A 4 -7.10 5.89 -6.83
CA VAL A 4 -7.03 5.45 -5.43
C VAL A 4 -5.90 6.18 -4.69
N LEU A 5 -4.72 6.28 -5.32
CA LEU A 5 -3.59 7.02 -4.77
C LEU A 5 -3.92 8.51 -4.59
N GLU A 6 -4.51 9.13 -5.61
CA GLU A 6 -4.94 10.54 -5.57
C GLU A 6 -6.01 10.75 -4.49
N GLY A 7 -6.98 9.84 -4.38
CA GLY A 7 -8.03 9.89 -3.36
C GLY A 7 -7.47 9.80 -1.94
N VAL A 8 -6.56 8.85 -1.68
CA VAL A 8 -5.92 8.73 -0.35
C VAL A 8 -5.00 9.91 -0.07
N ASN A 9 -4.27 10.42 -1.07
CA ASN A 9 -3.43 11.61 -0.89
C ASN A 9 -4.26 12.83 -0.51
N TYR A 10 -5.44 12.99 -1.10
CA TYR A 10 -6.39 14.01 -0.70
C TYR A 10 -6.86 13.84 0.76
N LEU A 11 -7.11 12.60 1.21
CA LEU A 11 -7.44 12.34 2.62
C LEU A 11 -6.30 12.80 3.54
N HIS A 12 -5.06 12.40 3.23
CA HIS A 12 -3.87 12.72 4.04
C HIS A 12 -3.57 14.22 4.07
N THR A 13 -3.65 14.90 2.93
CA THR A 13 -3.11 16.27 2.77
C THR A 13 -4.15 17.38 2.88
N MET A 14 -5.41 17.11 2.52
CA MET A 14 -6.47 18.13 2.47
C MET A 14 -7.48 17.98 3.61
N LEU A 15 -7.64 16.76 4.13
CA LEU A 15 -8.59 16.47 5.21
C LEU A 15 -7.92 16.08 6.53
N ASP A 16 -6.59 15.92 6.56
CA ASP A 16 -5.84 15.45 7.72
C ASP A 16 -6.36 14.10 8.25
N VAL A 17 -6.76 13.19 7.34
CA VAL A 17 -7.33 11.88 7.68
C VAL A 17 -6.47 10.76 7.11
N ALA A 18 -6.03 9.84 7.98
CA ALA A 18 -5.52 8.53 7.59
C ALA A 18 -6.63 7.46 7.70
N HIS A 19 -6.72 6.59 6.71
CA HIS A 19 -7.85 5.67 6.52
C HIS A 19 -7.77 4.42 7.42
N ARG A 20 -6.58 3.80 7.51
CA ARG A 20 -6.23 2.63 8.34
C ARG A 20 -6.91 1.29 8.02
N ASP A 21 -7.89 1.28 7.12
CA ASP A 21 -8.49 0.06 6.57
C ASP A 21 -8.57 0.05 5.04
N LEU A 22 -7.51 0.49 4.37
CA LEU A 22 -7.45 0.44 2.91
C LEU A 22 -7.34 -1.00 2.43
N SER A 23 -8.29 -1.41 1.61
CA SER A 23 -8.35 -2.75 1.05
C SER A 23 -9.15 -2.74 -0.27
N LEU A 24 -9.07 -3.81 -1.07
CA LEU A 24 -9.85 -3.88 -2.33
C LEU A 24 -11.35 -3.84 -2.08
N GLU A 25 -11.80 -4.36 -0.95
CA GLU A 25 -13.21 -4.35 -0.53
C GLU A 25 -13.71 -2.94 -0.22
N ASN A 26 -12.82 -2.04 0.20
CA ASN A 26 -13.11 -0.65 0.55
C ASN A 26 -12.82 0.34 -0.60
N VAL A 27 -12.62 -0.17 -1.82
CA VAL A 27 -12.53 0.63 -3.05
C VAL A 27 -13.63 0.20 -4.01
N LEU A 28 -14.71 0.98 -4.04
CA LEU A 28 -15.84 0.72 -4.95
C LEU A 28 -15.55 1.29 -6.34
N LEU A 29 -16.14 0.68 -7.37
CA LEU A 29 -16.04 1.14 -8.76
C LEU A 29 -17.43 1.45 -9.30
N SER A 30 -17.63 2.67 -9.78
CA SER A 30 -18.86 3.08 -10.45
C SER A 30 -18.52 3.92 -11.68
N ASN A 31 -18.95 3.46 -12.86
CA ASN A 31 -18.73 4.16 -14.13
C ASN A 31 -17.27 4.59 -14.38
N GLY A 32 -16.31 3.71 -14.08
CA GLY A 32 -14.88 4.00 -14.25
C GLY A 32 -14.27 4.90 -13.17
N VAL A 33 -15.04 5.27 -12.13
CA VAL A 33 -14.59 6.07 -11.00
C VAL A 33 -14.45 5.21 -9.74
N CYS A 34 -13.26 5.17 -9.18
CA CYS A 34 -12.95 4.57 -7.89
C CYS A 34 -13.43 5.47 -6.75
N LYS A 35 -14.03 4.88 -5.73
CA LYS A 35 -14.52 5.56 -4.52
C LYS A 35 -14.02 4.82 -3.29
N ILE A 36 -13.26 5.51 -2.45
CA ILE A 36 -12.80 5.01 -1.16
C ILE A 36 -13.99 5.07 -0.18
N THR A 37 -14.22 4.01 0.57
CA THR A 37 -15.34 3.88 1.51
C THR A 37 -14.86 3.27 2.83
N ASP A 38 -15.74 3.28 3.83
CA ASP A 38 -15.55 2.69 5.15
C ASP A 38 -14.43 3.34 5.99
N PHE A 39 -14.76 4.53 6.49
CA PHE A 39 -13.89 5.35 7.34
C PHE A 39 -14.03 4.99 8.83
N GLY A 40 -14.59 3.82 9.17
CA GLY A 40 -14.88 3.43 10.55
C GLY A 40 -13.64 3.32 11.45
N LEU A 41 -12.46 3.11 10.85
CA LEU A 41 -11.17 3.00 11.55
C LEU A 41 -10.23 4.20 11.34
N SER A 42 -10.71 5.22 10.62
CA SER A 42 -9.90 6.39 10.27
C SER A 42 -9.53 7.23 11.49
N THR A 43 -8.45 8.00 11.37
CA THR A 43 -7.92 8.86 12.43
C THR A 43 -7.25 10.11 11.86
N ASP A 44 -6.91 11.05 12.72
CA ASP A 44 -6.08 12.21 12.39
C ASP A 44 -4.71 11.78 11.81
N ALA A 45 -4.34 12.32 10.65
CA ALA A 45 -3.12 11.99 9.92
C ALA A 45 -1.84 12.46 10.63
N HIS A 46 -1.92 13.46 11.51
CA HIS A 46 -0.78 14.03 12.25
C HIS A 46 -0.53 13.35 13.59
N THR A 47 -1.33 12.34 13.94
CA THR A 47 -1.18 11.61 15.19
C THR A 47 -0.17 10.48 15.09
N VAL A 48 0.39 10.10 16.24
CA VAL A 48 1.09 8.82 16.39
C VAL A 48 0.11 7.86 17.06
N CYS A 49 -0.33 6.87 16.30
CA CYS A 49 -1.25 5.86 16.81
C CYS A 49 -0.57 4.98 17.87
N ASP A 50 -1.29 4.71 18.95
CA ASP A 50 -0.88 3.71 19.93
C ASP A 50 -0.95 2.29 19.33
N ALA A 51 -0.29 1.36 20.02
CA ALA A 51 -0.32 -0.05 19.66
C ALA A 51 -1.75 -0.59 19.62
N GLY A 52 -2.12 -1.24 18.52
CA GLY A 52 -3.42 -1.88 18.35
C GLY A 52 -3.59 -2.41 16.93
N LEU A 53 -4.09 -3.63 16.80
CA LEU A 53 -4.39 -4.24 15.51
C LEU A 53 -5.61 -3.55 14.90
N VAL A 54 -5.45 -3.00 13.71
CA VAL A 54 -6.51 -2.37 12.93
C VAL A 54 -6.34 -2.67 11.45
N GLY A 55 -7.45 -2.73 10.72
CA GLY A 55 -7.47 -3.12 9.32
C GLY A 55 -7.47 -4.64 9.12
N LYS A 56 -7.43 -5.05 7.86
CA LYS A 56 -7.50 -6.46 7.42
C LYS A 56 -6.10 -7.08 7.30
N GLU A 57 -5.95 -8.34 7.70
CA GLU A 57 -4.65 -9.04 7.86
C GLU A 57 -3.71 -8.94 6.66
N TYR A 58 -4.21 -9.13 5.43
CA TYR A 58 -3.38 -9.06 4.22
C TYR A 58 -2.77 -7.67 3.99
N TYR A 59 -3.48 -6.62 4.42
CA TYR A 59 -3.18 -5.22 4.11
C TYR A 59 -2.48 -4.51 5.27
N MET A 60 -2.44 -5.11 6.46
CA MET A 60 -1.83 -4.51 7.64
C MET A 60 -0.31 -4.35 7.48
N ALA A 61 0.19 -3.17 7.86
CA ALA A 61 1.62 -2.89 7.87
C ALA A 61 2.36 -3.68 8.98
N PRO A 62 3.65 -4.04 8.80
CA PRO A 62 4.39 -4.84 9.77
C PRO A 62 4.44 -4.23 11.16
N GLU A 63 4.53 -2.90 11.25
CA GLU A 63 4.55 -2.16 12.52
C GLU A 63 3.22 -2.25 13.30
N ILE A 64 2.09 -2.35 12.60
CA ILE A 64 0.77 -2.57 13.20
C ILE A 64 0.68 -4.00 13.74
N VAL A 65 1.06 -4.99 12.92
CA VAL A 65 1.07 -6.41 13.31
C VAL A 65 1.99 -6.65 14.51
N ALA A 66 3.13 -5.95 14.56
CA ALA A 66 4.07 -6.02 15.67
C ALA A 66 3.60 -5.29 16.94
N GLY A 67 2.40 -4.69 16.94
CA GLY A 67 1.85 -3.97 18.09
C GLY A 67 2.70 -2.77 18.50
N LYS A 68 3.33 -2.07 17.55
CA LYS A 68 4.13 -0.87 17.81
C LYS A 68 3.28 0.39 17.66
N LYS A 69 3.77 1.50 18.20
CA LYS A 69 3.28 2.82 17.78
C LYS A 69 3.65 3.04 16.32
N TYR A 70 2.78 3.70 15.56
CA TYR A 70 2.97 3.87 14.13
C TYR A 70 2.41 5.18 13.63
N ASP A 71 2.94 5.59 12.48
CA ASP A 71 2.42 6.67 11.66
C ASP A 71 1.30 6.08 10.77
N PRO A 72 0.06 6.57 10.88
CA PRO A 72 -1.07 5.99 10.16
C PRO A 72 -1.03 6.31 8.64
N VAL A 73 -0.39 7.40 8.23
CA VAL A 73 -0.20 7.77 6.82
C VAL A 73 0.75 6.80 6.14
N LEU A 74 1.88 6.49 6.79
CA LEU A 74 2.83 5.51 6.26
C LEU A 74 2.23 4.10 6.24
N ALA A 75 1.41 3.75 7.23
CA ALA A 75 0.68 2.47 7.21
C ALA A 75 -0.29 2.36 6.02
N ASP A 76 -1.02 3.44 5.69
CA ASP A 76 -1.86 3.48 4.49
C ASP A 76 -1.07 3.26 3.19
N VAL A 77 0.16 3.80 3.08
CA VAL A 77 1.03 3.57 1.91
C VAL A 77 1.38 2.08 1.76
N TRP A 78 1.63 1.37 2.87
CA TRP A 78 1.84 -0.07 2.82
C TRP A 78 0.60 -0.79 2.29
N SER A 79 -0.58 -0.48 2.84
CA SER A 79 -1.84 -1.09 2.41
C SER A 79 -2.12 -0.84 0.93
N LEU A 80 -1.81 0.37 0.42
CA LEU A 80 -1.87 0.69 -1.02
C LEU A 80 -0.89 -0.14 -1.85
N GLY A 81 0.30 -0.41 -1.32
CA GLY A 81 1.27 -1.32 -1.94
C GLY A 81 0.71 -2.74 -2.06
N ILE A 82 0.07 -3.25 -1.00
CA ILE A 82 -0.58 -4.57 -1.03
C ILE A 82 -1.74 -4.60 -2.04
N ILE A 83 -2.61 -3.58 -2.05
CA ILE A 83 -3.69 -3.44 -3.05
C ILE A 83 -3.10 -3.52 -4.46
N TRP A 84 -2.05 -2.74 -4.73
CA TRP A 84 -1.47 -2.69 -6.06
C TRP A 84 -0.82 -4.02 -6.45
N PHE A 85 -0.14 -4.69 -5.52
CA PHE A 85 0.40 -6.04 -5.74
C PHE A 85 -0.72 -7.03 -6.12
N ILE A 86 -1.83 -7.04 -5.36
CA ILE A 86 -2.96 -7.94 -5.66
C ILE A 86 -3.56 -7.63 -7.02
N MET A 87 -3.70 -6.36 -7.39
CA MET A 87 -4.19 -5.99 -8.72
C MET A 87 -3.28 -6.50 -9.86
N LEU A 88 -1.97 -6.58 -9.62
CA LEU A 88 -0.98 -7.02 -10.62
C LEU A 88 -0.85 -8.54 -10.73
N THR A 89 -1.04 -9.26 -9.63
CA THR A 89 -0.78 -10.72 -9.54
C THR A 89 -2.05 -11.55 -9.38
N GLY A 90 -3.16 -10.95 -8.93
CA GLY A 90 -4.40 -11.63 -8.58
C GLY A 90 -4.39 -12.33 -7.23
N SER A 91 -3.31 -12.23 -6.44
CA SER A 91 -3.16 -12.91 -5.14
C SER A 91 -2.54 -12.00 -4.07
N PRO A 92 -2.91 -12.15 -2.78
CA PRO A 92 -2.27 -11.42 -1.69
C PRO A 92 -0.81 -11.82 -1.54
N LEU A 93 0.07 -10.83 -1.33
CA LEU A 93 1.51 -11.08 -1.11
C LEU A 93 1.76 -11.89 0.16
N LEU A 94 1.00 -11.61 1.22
CA LEU A 94 1.14 -12.17 2.55
C LEU A 94 -0.22 -12.50 3.14
N SER A 95 -0.28 -13.57 3.94
CA SER A 95 -1.36 -13.84 4.89
C SER A 95 -1.37 -12.82 6.03
N LEU A 96 -0.18 -12.48 6.54
CA LEU A 96 0.04 -11.52 7.60
C LEU A 96 1.48 -11.01 7.53
N ALA A 97 1.70 -9.71 7.72
CA ALA A 97 3.04 -9.10 7.76
C ALA A 97 3.74 -9.33 9.11
N SER A 98 3.91 -10.60 9.50
CA SER A 98 4.47 -11.03 10.79
C SER A 98 5.77 -11.80 10.61
N SER A 99 6.72 -11.62 11.52
CA SER A 99 7.94 -12.43 11.59
C SER A 99 7.70 -13.92 11.83
N SER A 100 6.49 -14.32 12.26
CA SER A 100 6.08 -15.72 12.36
C SER A 100 5.76 -16.35 11.00
N GLU A 101 5.45 -15.55 9.98
CA GLU A 101 5.08 -16.03 8.66
C GLU A 101 6.33 -16.26 7.79
N LYS A 102 6.48 -17.48 7.26
CA LYS A 102 7.59 -17.80 6.36
C LYS A 102 7.62 -16.89 5.14
N ALA A 103 6.45 -16.63 4.54
CA ALA A 103 6.33 -15.77 3.36
C ALA A 103 6.81 -14.34 3.63
N PHE A 104 6.55 -13.81 4.84
CA PHE A 104 7.06 -12.51 5.24
C PHE A 104 8.58 -12.54 5.37
N GLY A 105 9.14 -13.57 5.99
CA GLY A 105 10.59 -13.78 6.05
C GLY A 105 11.26 -13.84 4.67
N ASP A 106 10.62 -14.50 3.71
CA ASP A 106 11.09 -14.59 2.32
C ASP A 106 11.05 -13.21 1.64
N VAL A 107 9.99 -12.41 1.82
CA VAL A 107 9.91 -11.02 1.33
C VAL A 107 10.98 -10.13 1.95
N VAL A 108 11.20 -10.22 3.26
CA VAL A 108 12.25 -9.44 3.96
C VAL A 108 13.63 -9.78 3.41
N LYS A 109 13.89 -11.06 3.11
CA LYS A 109 15.21 -11.54 2.68
C LYS A 109 15.47 -11.31 1.20
N HIS A 110 14.45 -11.45 0.36
CA HIS A 110 14.60 -11.53 -1.10
C HIS A 110 13.91 -10.39 -1.86
N GLY A 111 13.05 -9.60 -1.20
CA GLY A 111 12.30 -8.53 -1.82
C GLY A 111 11.08 -9.00 -2.61
N VAL A 112 10.20 -8.05 -2.93
CA VAL A 112 8.94 -8.31 -3.66
C VAL A 112 9.21 -8.70 -5.11
N GLY A 113 10.26 -8.16 -5.74
CA GLY A 113 10.64 -8.52 -7.10
C GLY A 113 10.93 -10.02 -7.27
N THR A 114 11.60 -10.64 -6.30
CA THR A 114 11.87 -12.09 -6.33
C THR A 114 10.57 -12.89 -6.23
N VAL A 115 9.60 -12.45 -5.43
CA VAL A 115 8.29 -13.11 -5.34
C VAL A 115 7.55 -13.04 -6.67
N ILE A 116 7.54 -11.86 -7.30
CA ILE A 116 6.95 -11.66 -8.65
C ILE A 116 7.58 -12.59 -9.69
N GLU A 117 8.90 -12.80 -9.61
CA GLU A 117 9.61 -13.73 -10.49
C GLU A 117 9.24 -15.18 -10.24
N VAL A 118 9.27 -15.63 -8.99
CA VAL A 118 8.92 -17.01 -8.62
C VAL A 118 7.47 -17.34 -8.99
N TRP A 119 6.56 -16.38 -8.89
CA TRP A 119 5.16 -16.54 -9.29
C TRP A 119 4.95 -16.46 -10.82
N GLY A 120 6.01 -16.20 -11.59
CA GLY A 120 5.96 -16.16 -13.04
C GLY A 120 5.33 -14.87 -13.60
N HIS A 121 5.26 -13.78 -12.82
CA HIS A 121 4.66 -12.51 -13.25
C HIS A 121 5.67 -11.50 -13.81
N SER A 122 6.98 -11.77 -13.76
CA SER A 122 8.03 -10.84 -14.24
C SER A 122 7.90 -10.41 -15.71
N HIS A 123 7.26 -11.22 -16.56
CA HIS A 123 7.05 -10.87 -17.96
C HIS A 123 5.88 -9.91 -18.20
N ARG A 124 5.01 -9.70 -17.19
CA ARG A 124 3.81 -8.83 -17.28
C ARG A 124 3.95 -7.54 -16.51
N ILE A 125 4.83 -7.51 -15.51
CA ILE A 125 5.04 -6.37 -14.63
C ILE A 125 6.37 -5.72 -14.97
N SER A 126 6.34 -4.45 -15.37
CA SER A 126 7.56 -3.72 -15.74
C SER A 126 8.49 -3.55 -14.53
N ARG A 127 9.80 -3.49 -14.78
CA ARG A 127 10.79 -3.25 -13.73
C ARG A 127 10.50 -1.96 -12.94
N THR A 128 10.04 -0.92 -13.62
CA THR A 128 9.67 0.36 -13.02
C THR A 128 8.55 0.20 -11.99
N VAL A 129 7.52 -0.60 -12.30
CA VAL A 129 6.43 -0.92 -11.37
C VAL A 129 6.95 -1.71 -10.16
N ILE A 130 7.80 -2.72 -10.39
CA ILE A 130 8.39 -3.53 -9.31
C ILE A 130 9.19 -2.65 -8.34
N VAL A 131 10.05 -1.77 -8.87
CA VAL A 131 10.87 -0.86 -8.05
C VAL A 131 10.01 0.08 -7.21
N LEU A 132 8.94 0.65 -7.79
CA LEU A 132 8.05 1.52 -7.02
C LEU A 132 7.27 0.74 -5.96
N LEU A 133 6.81 -0.46 -6.29
CA LEU A 133 6.12 -1.36 -5.37
C LEU A 133 7.00 -1.76 -4.18
N GLU A 134 8.28 -2.05 -4.43
CA GLU A 134 9.27 -2.33 -3.37
C GLU A 134 9.54 -1.12 -2.46
N LYS A 135 9.41 0.11 -2.98
CA LYS A 135 9.51 1.32 -2.17
C LYS A 135 8.28 1.55 -1.29
N MET A 136 7.08 1.18 -1.77
CA MET A 136 5.84 1.22 -0.99
C MET A 136 5.81 0.13 0.09
N LEU A 137 6.38 -1.04 -0.20
CA LEU A 137 6.40 -2.20 0.69
C LEU A 137 7.71 -2.31 1.51
N GLN A 138 8.28 -1.17 1.90
CA GLN A 138 9.40 -1.14 2.85
C GLN A 138 8.94 -1.51 4.26
N ILE A 139 9.66 -2.43 4.89
CA ILE A 139 9.36 -2.95 6.22
C ILE A 139 9.59 -1.88 7.30
N ASP A 140 10.68 -1.13 7.19
CA ASP A 140 10.90 0.04 8.04
C ASP A 140 10.09 1.20 7.46
N PRO A 141 9.06 1.72 8.18
CA PRO A 141 8.24 2.81 7.68
C PRO A 141 9.06 4.07 7.36
N ARG A 142 10.22 4.27 8.00
CA ARG A 142 11.10 5.43 7.73
C ARG A 142 11.81 5.36 6.37
N GLN A 143 11.89 4.16 5.78
CA GLN A 143 12.41 3.95 4.43
C GLN A 143 11.29 3.86 3.40
N ARG A 144 10.02 3.82 3.85
CA ARG A 144 8.85 3.73 3.00
C ARG A 144 8.64 5.07 2.28
N ILE A 145 8.43 4.98 0.98
CA ILE A 145 8.15 6.15 0.14
C ILE A 145 6.87 6.86 0.62
N SER A 146 6.84 8.19 0.57
CA SER A 146 5.62 8.95 0.83
C SER A 146 4.65 8.90 -0.35
N LEU A 147 3.36 9.13 -0.09
CA LEU A 147 2.35 9.08 -1.15
C LEU A 147 2.55 10.19 -2.21
N ASP A 148 2.99 11.39 -1.80
CA ASP A 148 3.39 12.46 -2.74
C ASP A 148 4.53 12.01 -3.67
N GLN A 149 5.53 11.31 -3.14
CA GLN A 149 6.62 10.77 -3.95
C GLN A 149 6.17 9.63 -4.87
N VAL A 150 5.17 8.83 -4.47
CA VAL A 150 4.55 7.83 -5.35
C VAL A 150 3.85 8.53 -6.52
N LEU A 151 3.03 9.54 -6.25
CA LEU A 151 2.28 10.27 -7.27
C LEU A 151 3.18 11.10 -8.20
N ALA A 152 4.33 11.57 -7.71
CA ALA A 152 5.33 12.25 -8.52
C ALA A 152 6.12 11.31 -9.45
N HIS A 153 5.99 9.99 -9.31
CA HIS A 153 6.68 9.04 -10.17
C HIS A 153 6.13 9.05 -11.60
N ASP A 154 7.00 8.89 -12.60
CA ASP A 154 6.67 8.87 -14.03
C ASP A 154 5.53 7.92 -14.42
N LEU A 155 5.24 6.91 -13.60
CA LEU A 155 4.16 5.96 -13.82
C LEU A 155 2.77 6.60 -13.68
N PHE A 156 2.68 7.70 -12.93
CA PHE A 156 1.43 8.41 -12.63
C PHE A 156 1.41 9.84 -13.19
N THR A 157 2.55 10.40 -13.60
CA THR A 157 2.63 11.74 -14.20
C THR A 157 2.57 11.73 -15.74
N SER A 158 2.97 10.63 -16.39
CA SER A 158 3.05 10.55 -17.87
C SER A 158 1.70 10.54 -18.60
N ALA A 159 0.58 10.49 -17.88
CA ALA A 159 -0.76 10.45 -18.47
C ALA A 159 -1.28 11.82 -18.96
N ILE A 160 -0.53 12.91 -18.80
CA ILE A 160 -0.97 14.28 -19.19
C ILE A 160 -0.45 14.69 -20.59
N SER A 161 0.34 13.85 -21.29
CA SER A 161 0.95 14.21 -22.59
C SER A 161 0.38 13.49 -23.81
N ALA A 162 -0.84 12.96 -23.74
CA ALA A 162 -1.49 12.28 -24.86
C ALA A 162 -2.90 12.83 -25.13
N GLU A 163 -2.98 14.12 -25.49
CA GLU A 163 -4.03 14.69 -26.35
C GLU A 163 -3.42 15.71 -27.31
#